data_AF-A0A949GA61-F1
#
_entry.id   AF-A0A949GA61-F1
#
_cell.length_a   1.000
_cell.length_b   1.000
_cell.length_c   1.000
_cell.angle_alpha   90.00
_cell.angle_beta   90.00
_cell.angle_gamma   90.00
#
_symmetry.space_group_name_H-M   'P 1'
#
loop_
_entity.id
_entity.type
_entity.pdbx_description
1 polymer ?
#
loop_
_entity_poly.entity_id
_entity_poly.type
_entity_poly.pdbx_seq_one_letter_code
_entity_poly.pdbx_strand_id
1 'polypeptide(L)'
;SNIQTGLDAIYGSNNSLARLGTITSGIGTIIVQFIGANATVAMRLMTANYSSMTGTTPSVTVASTKSGGVVVSTAPPITYVNTSSTAVNPTWQPRGILPLLSLGSPALGSGITVHAGVADTGSQQTISTAITNPDVPRCLVFTPSGTTANVTAVQMIVTGTDANDNVLTETLPAFTAGAATAVTSVNAFKAVTSYIQPACGASVTITPTCSPKLGLGIPMTNDGILTGFLNGVRESTRPTGTASTIMSKSLVQLSSALNGTAVLIQVTPN
;
A
#
# COMPACT_ATOMS: atom_id res chain seq x y z
N SER A 1 -36.51 -21.37 14.33
CA SER A 1 -36.83 -20.43 15.42
C SER A 1 -36.69 -19.02 14.89
N ASN A 2 -37.54 -18.08 15.31
CA ASN A 2 -37.45 -16.70 14.84
C ASN A 2 -36.10 -16.13 15.33
N ILE A 3 -35.21 -15.76 14.40
CA ILE A 3 -33.88 -15.21 14.70
C ILE A 3 -34.00 -13.97 15.60
N GLN A 4 -35.12 -13.25 15.51
CA GLN A 4 -35.46 -12.15 16.41
C GLN A 4 -35.49 -12.58 17.88
N THR A 5 -36.11 -13.72 18.19
CA THR A 5 -36.20 -14.26 19.56
C THR A 5 -34.81 -14.64 20.10
N GLY A 6 -33.88 -15.07 19.24
CA GLY A 6 -32.50 -15.34 19.64
C GLY A 6 -31.68 -14.06 19.86
N LEU A 7 -31.92 -13.01 19.08
CA LEU A 7 -31.23 -11.73 19.22
C LEU A 7 -31.73 -10.92 20.41
N ASP A 8 -33.04 -10.93 20.68
CA ASP A 8 -33.63 -10.27 21.86
C ASP A 8 -33.11 -10.90 23.17
N ALA A 9 -32.83 -12.21 23.15
CA ALA A 9 -32.27 -12.93 24.29
C ALA A 9 -30.80 -12.58 24.58
N ILE A 10 -30.03 -12.13 23.58
CA ILE A 10 -28.61 -11.81 23.73
C ILE A 10 -28.39 -10.31 23.93
N TYR A 11 -29.18 -9.46 23.26
CA TYR A 11 -28.90 -8.02 23.13
C TYR A 11 -30.03 -7.11 23.66
N GLY A 12 -31.05 -7.67 24.31
CA GLY A 12 -32.18 -6.92 24.86
C GLY A 12 -33.27 -6.58 23.84
N SER A 13 -34.45 -6.19 24.33
CA SER A 13 -35.72 -6.21 23.60
C SER A 13 -36.05 -4.95 22.75
N ASN A 14 -35.07 -4.26 22.19
CA ASN A 14 -35.27 -3.08 21.34
C ASN A 14 -34.57 -3.15 19.97
N ASN A 15 -34.20 -4.35 19.54
CA ASN A 15 -33.49 -4.55 18.28
C ASN A 15 -34.48 -4.83 17.15
N SER A 16 -34.63 -3.92 16.17
CA SER A 16 -35.44 -4.18 14.98
C SER A 16 -34.59 -4.76 13.85
N LEU A 17 -34.86 -5.99 13.42
CA LEU A 17 -34.29 -6.52 12.19
C LEU A 17 -34.83 -5.71 10.99
N ALA A 18 -34.00 -4.86 10.39
CA ALA A 18 -34.40 -3.88 9.38
C ALA A 18 -34.65 -4.46 7.97
N ARG A 19 -35.23 -5.67 7.88
CA ARG A 19 -35.58 -6.47 6.69
C ARG A 19 -34.53 -7.54 6.31
N LEU A 20 -34.99 -8.80 6.31
CA LEU A 20 -34.39 -9.88 5.51
C LEU A 20 -34.90 -9.71 4.07
N GLY A 21 -34.02 -9.27 3.17
CA GLY A 21 -34.30 -9.34 1.74
C GLY A 21 -33.71 -10.64 1.19
N THR A 22 -34.55 -11.57 0.76
CA THR A 22 -34.09 -12.68 -0.09
C THR A 22 -33.97 -12.14 -1.51
N ILE A 23 -32.74 -12.09 -2.05
CA ILE A 23 -32.55 -11.92 -3.49
C ILE A 23 -32.43 -13.33 -4.06
N THR A 24 -33.51 -13.82 -4.66
CA THR A 24 -33.49 -15.04 -5.46
C THR A 24 -32.98 -14.67 -6.85
N SER A 25 -31.75 -15.06 -7.18
CA SER A 25 -31.40 -15.24 -8.59
C SER A 25 -31.69 -16.69 -8.95
N GLY A 26 -32.05 -16.97 -10.20
CA GLY A 26 -32.43 -18.32 -10.67
C GLY A 26 -31.33 -19.39 -10.61
N ILE A 27 -30.26 -19.15 -9.85
CA ILE A 27 -29.08 -20.02 -9.66
C ILE A 27 -28.66 -20.16 -8.19
N GLY A 28 -29.38 -19.56 -7.23
CA GLY A 28 -29.10 -19.76 -5.80
C GLY A 28 -29.71 -18.70 -4.89
N THR A 29 -29.67 -18.96 -3.57
CA THR A 29 -30.14 -18.02 -2.56
C THR A 29 -28.96 -17.19 -2.05
N ILE A 30 -28.95 -15.88 -2.33
CA ILE A 30 -28.02 -14.96 -1.66
C ILE A 30 -28.73 -14.43 -0.41
N ILE A 31 -28.23 -14.81 0.77
CA ILE A 31 -28.70 -14.27 2.04
C ILE A 31 -27.85 -13.05 2.37
N VAL A 32 -28.41 -11.86 2.20
CA VAL A 32 -27.78 -10.61 2.65
C VAL A 32 -28.34 -10.28 4.03
N GLN A 33 -27.52 -10.43 5.07
CA GLN A 33 -27.89 -10.08 6.44
C GLN A 33 -27.39 -8.66 6.75
N PHE A 34 -28.32 -7.70 6.88
CA PHE A 34 -28.02 -6.38 7.42
C PHE A 34 -28.22 -6.43 8.94
N ILE A 35 -27.14 -6.33 9.71
CA ILE A 35 -27.19 -6.22 11.17
C ILE A 35 -27.12 -4.74 11.53
N GLY A 36 -28.07 -4.27 12.34
CA GLY A 36 -28.18 -2.88 12.81
C GLY A 36 -27.03 -2.45 13.74
N ALA A 37 -26.89 -1.13 13.88
CA ALA A 37 -25.68 -0.42 14.29
C ALA A 37 -25.13 -0.72 15.70
N ASN A 38 -23.80 -0.63 15.82
CA ASN A 38 -23.17 -0.21 17.08
C ASN A 38 -22.33 1.06 16.83
N ALA A 39 -22.58 2.08 17.64
CA ALA A 39 -21.76 3.26 17.71
C ALA A 39 -20.32 2.87 18.08
N THR A 40 -19.34 3.55 17.47
CA THR A 40 -17.94 3.71 17.89
C THR A 40 -16.86 2.65 17.61
N VAL A 41 -17.09 1.56 16.86
CA VAL A 41 -15.95 0.72 16.43
C VAL A 41 -16.06 0.28 14.96
N ALA A 42 -14.98 0.49 14.20
CA ALA A 42 -14.88 0.13 12.79
C ALA A 42 -15.08 -1.38 12.58
N MET A 43 -16.28 -1.80 12.18
CA MET A 43 -16.57 -3.16 11.77
C MET A 43 -16.97 -3.21 10.30
N ARG A 44 -16.48 -4.24 9.59
CA ARG A 44 -16.78 -4.51 8.18
C ARG A 44 -18.29 -4.69 7.99
N LEU A 45 -18.88 -3.85 7.13
CA LEU A 45 -20.32 -3.75 6.90
C LEU A 45 -20.90 -4.87 6.01
N MET A 46 -20.06 -5.71 5.40
CA MET A 46 -20.47 -6.78 4.48
C MET A 46 -19.50 -7.96 4.57
N THR A 47 -20.04 -9.18 4.71
CA THR A 47 -19.30 -10.44 4.53
C THR A 47 -20.09 -11.31 3.56
N ALA A 48 -19.51 -11.60 2.39
CA ALA A 48 -20.07 -12.55 1.44
C ALA A 48 -19.43 -13.92 1.67
N ASN A 49 -20.24 -14.92 1.99
CA ASN A 49 -19.81 -16.32 2.07
C ASN A 49 -20.28 -17.05 0.80
N TYR A 50 -19.37 -17.73 0.10
CA TYR A 50 -19.66 -18.36 -1.19
C TYR A 50 -19.78 -19.88 -1.08
N SER A 51 -20.81 -20.43 -1.75
CA SER A 51 -20.70 -21.71 -2.44
C SER A 51 -21.13 -21.47 -3.89
N SER A 52 -20.15 -21.50 -4.80
CA SER A 52 -20.26 -21.50 -6.28
C SER A 52 -21.15 -20.41 -6.92
N MET A 53 -20.54 -19.29 -7.35
CA MET A 53 -21.15 -18.41 -8.35
C MET A 53 -20.58 -18.73 -9.74
N THR A 54 -21.37 -19.37 -10.59
CA THR A 54 -21.14 -19.46 -12.04
C THR A 54 -22.29 -18.72 -12.76
N GLY A 55 -21.97 -17.75 -13.63
CA GLY A 55 -22.95 -17.00 -14.43
C GLY A 55 -23.32 -15.59 -13.93
N THR A 56 -23.31 -14.63 -14.87
CA THR A 56 -23.65 -13.19 -14.81
C THR A 56 -23.04 -12.33 -13.69
N THR A 57 -22.50 -11.17 -14.10
CA THR A 57 -21.84 -10.16 -13.27
C THR A 57 -22.68 -9.75 -12.04
N PRO A 58 -22.17 -9.90 -10.80
CA PRO A 58 -22.82 -9.33 -9.63
C PRO A 58 -22.79 -7.80 -9.72
N SER A 59 -23.90 -7.16 -9.36
CA SER A 59 -23.98 -5.71 -9.20
C SER A 59 -24.49 -5.39 -7.80
N VAL A 60 -23.91 -4.37 -7.17
CA VAL A 60 -24.36 -3.83 -5.89
C VAL A 60 -24.97 -2.46 -6.16
N THR A 61 -26.28 -2.33 -5.92
CA THR A 61 -26.99 -1.06 -6.00
C THR A 61 -27.36 -0.62 -4.59
N VAL A 62 -26.75 0.46 -4.10
CA VAL A 62 -27.14 1.09 -2.83
C VAL A 62 -28.16 2.19 -3.15
N ALA A 63 -29.43 1.93 -2.88
CA ALA A 63 -30.46 2.96 -2.91
C ALA A 63 -30.63 3.50 -1.49
N SER A 64 -30.27 4.77 -1.25
CA SER A 64 -30.69 5.43 -0.01
C SER A 64 -32.10 5.97 -0.19
N THR A 65 -33.08 5.39 0.50
CA THR A 65 -34.36 6.06 0.72
C THR A 65 -34.30 6.79 2.05
N LYS A 66 -34.41 8.12 2.03
CA LYS A 66 -34.90 8.82 3.22
C LYS A 66 -36.36 8.39 3.37
N SER A 67 -36.76 7.96 4.56
CA SER A 67 -38.17 7.63 4.83
C SER A 67 -39.05 8.83 4.47
N GLY A 68 -39.96 8.66 3.50
CA GLY A 68 -41.02 9.63 3.21
C GLY A 68 -40.86 10.60 2.02
N GLY A 69 -39.97 10.40 1.03
CA GLY A 69 -39.96 11.31 -0.13
C GLY A 69 -39.16 10.83 -1.33
N VAL A 70 -39.78 10.93 -2.51
CA VAL A 70 -39.32 10.73 -3.90
C VAL A 70 -37.82 10.43 -4.08
N VAL A 71 -37.50 9.36 -4.82
CA VAL A 71 -36.14 9.02 -5.27
C VAL A 71 -35.59 10.17 -6.11
N VAL A 72 -34.70 11.00 -5.54
CA VAL A 72 -34.09 12.13 -6.27
C VAL A 72 -32.77 11.75 -6.96
N SER A 73 -32.16 10.63 -6.60
CA SER A 73 -31.14 9.98 -7.42
C SER A 73 -30.92 8.53 -6.99
N THR A 74 -30.78 7.64 -7.97
CA THR A 74 -30.12 6.36 -7.77
C THR A 74 -28.61 6.60 -7.91
N ALA A 75 -27.81 6.18 -6.94
CA ALA A 75 -26.38 6.08 -7.18
C ALA A 75 -26.17 5.12 -8.37
N PRO A 76 -25.34 5.48 -9.37
CA PRO A 76 -25.10 4.61 -10.50
C PRO A 76 -24.61 3.25 -9.99
N PRO A 77 -25.10 2.14 -10.56
CA PRO A 77 -24.71 0.81 -10.12
C PRO A 77 -23.20 0.64 -10.27
N ILE A 78 -22.53 0.26 -9.18
CA ILE A 78 -21.13 -0.14 -9.24
C ILE A 78 -21.09 -1.46 -10.01
N THR A 79 -20.62 -1.39 -11.26
CA THR A 79 -20.46 -2.59 -12.09
C THR A 79 -19.21 -3.33 -11.62
N TYR A 80 -19.19 -4.65 -11.60
CA TYR A 80 -17.99 -5.44 -11.27
C TYR A 80 -17.46 -6.14 -12.54
N VAL A 81 -16.15 -6.46 -12.60
CA VAL A 81 -15.55 -7.32 -13.62
C VAL A 81 -14.94 -8.53 -12.96
N ASN A 82 -15.12 -9.70 -13.58
CA ASN A 82 -14.39 -10.89 -13.17
C ASN A 82 -12.99 -10.81 -13.78
N THR A 83 -11.97 -10.77 -12.92
CA THR A 83 -10.56 -10.79 -13.32
C THR A 83 -9.92 -12.18 -13.19
N SER A 84 -10.68 -13.22 -12.87
CA SER A 84 -10.15 -14.60 -12.84
C SER A 84 -9.91 -15.14 -14.25
N SER A 85 -8.84 -15.91 -14.41
CA SER A 85 -8.56 -16.69 -15.63
C SER A 85 -9.25 -18.06 -15.62
N THR A 86 -9.88 -18.45 -14.51
CA THR A 86 -10.57 -19.74 -14.34
C THR A 86 -12.05 -19.53 -14.01
N ALA A 87 -12.91 -20.39 -14.58
CA ALA A 87 -14.36 -20.32 -14.38
C ALA A 87 -14.82 -20.69 -12.95
N VAL A 88 -13.91 -21.24 -12.14
CA VAL A 88 -14.16 -21.77 -10.79
C VAL A 88 -13.32 -21.00 -9.75
N ASN A 89 -13.74 -19.78 -9.46
CA ASN A 89 -13.30 -18.79 -8.44
C ASN A 89 -13.17 -17.40 -9.09
N PRO A 90 -14.30 -16.76 -9.44
CA PRO A 90 -14.26 -15.43 -10.02
C PRO A 90 -13.77 -14.40 -8.99
N THR A 91 -12.73 -13.64 -9.35
CA THR A 91 -12.26 -12.49 -8.57
C THR A 91 -13.00 -11.26 -9.09
N TRP A 92 -13.99 -10.77 -8.35
CA TRP A 92 -14.78 -9.63 -8.77
C TRP A 92 -14.21 -8.32 -8.24
N GLN A 93 -13.84 -7.41 -9.14
CA GLN A 93 -13.39 -6.05 -8.81
C GLN A 93 -14.38 -4.99 -9.34
N PRO A 94 -14.59 -3.86 -8.64
CA PRO A 94 -15.39 -2.75 -9.15
C PRO A 94 -14.84 -2.20 -10.48
N ARG A 95 -15.64 -2.23 -11.55
CA ARG A 95 -15.39 -1.60 -12.84
C ARG A 95 -15.60 -0.10 -12.74
N GLY A 96 -14.57 0.69 -13.02
CA GLY A 96 -14.65 2.14 -13.16
C GLY A 96 -14.45 2.96 -11.87
N ILE A 97 -14.24 2.31 -10.72
CA ILE A 97 -13.74 2.98 -9.51
C ILE A 97 -12.23 2.75 -9.46
N LEU A 98 -11.47 3.80 -9.78
CA LEU A 98 -10.03 3.78 -9.67
C LEU A 98 -9.66 3.95 -8.19
N PRO A 99 -8.92 3.01 -7.57
CA PRO A 99 -8.50 3.16 -6.19
C PRO A 99 -7.67 4.43 -5.98
N LEU A 100 -7.99 5.10 -4.89
CA LEU A 100 -7.22 6.21 -4.35
C LEU A 100 -6.44 5.69 -3.16
N LEU A 101 -5.13 5.56 -3.31
CA LEU A 101 -4.22 5.12 -2.26
C LEU A 101 -3.82 6.32 -1.40
N SER A 102 -3.98 6.19 -0.08
CA SER A 102 -3.41 7.15 0.87
C SER A 102 -2.03 6.66 1.29
N LEU A 103 -1.01 7.46 1.00
CA LEU A 103 0.39 7.14 1.33
C LEU A 103 0.86 7.84 2.60
N GLY A 104 -0.07 8.31 3.44
CA GLY A 104 0.25 9.03 4.67
C GLY A 104 0.73 10.46 4.42
N SER A 105 1.56 10.97 5.32
CA SER A 105 2.10 12.34 5.27
C SER A 105 3.63 12.32 5.15
N PRO A 106 4.17 11.86 4.02
CA PRO A 106 5.60 11.66 3.84
C PRO A 106 6.38 12.99 3.93
N ALA A 107 7.40 13.02 4.78
CA ALA A 107 8.39 14.09 4.84
C ALA A 107 9.32 14.08 3.61
N LEU A 108 10.15 15.11 3.46
CA LEU A 108 11.18 15.12 2.41
C LEU A 108 12.13 13.93 2.62
N GLY A 109 12.25 13.04 1.63
CA GLY A 109 12.99 11.78 1.78
C GLY A 109 14.44 11.99 2.22
N SER A 110 15.15 12.93 1.60
CA SER A 110 16.53 13.28 1.96
C SER A 110 16.68 13.89 3.36
N GLY A 111 15.58 14.34 3.98
CA GLY A 111 15.54 14.81 5.36
C GLY A 111 15.40 13.69 6.39
N ILE A 112 15.21 12.43 5.97
CA ILE A 112 15.09 11.27 6.87
C ILE A 112 16.37 10.45 6.79
N THR A 113 17.23 10.62 7.79
CA THR A 113 18.43 9.79 7.99
C THR A 113 18.05 8.48 8.64
N VAL A 114 18.38 7.35 7.99
CA VAL A 114 18.06 6.01 8.48
C VAL A 114 19.06 5.58 9.54
N HIS A 115 20.33 5.95 9.38
CA HIS A 115 21.39 5.73 10.36
C HIS A 115 22.45 6.81 10.14
N ALA A 116 23.17 7.19 11.21
CA ALA A 116 24.31 8.09 11.08
C ALA A 116 25.37 7.50 10.14
N GLY A 117 26.22 8.35 9.55
CA GLY A 117 27.28 7.87 8.67
C GLY A 117 28.20 6.88 9.37
N VAL A 118 28.45 5.72 8.76
CA VAL A 118 29.33 4.67 9.27
C VAL A 118 30.64 4.69 8.49
N ALA A 119 31.73 5.03 9.18
CA ALA A 119 33.07 4.99 8.62
C ALA A 119 33.53 3.54 8.41
N ASP A 120 34.23 3.30 7.29
CA ASP A 120 34.86 2.03 6.98
C ASP A 120 35.91 1.66 8.04
N THR A 121 35.82 0.43 8.56
CA THR A 121 36.83 -0.15 9.46
C THR A 121 37.82 -1.07 8.74
N GLY A 122 37.78 -1.14 7.41
CA GLY A 122 38.55 -2.08 6.61
C GLY A 122 38.03 -3.53 6.68
N SER A 123 36.85 -3.73 7.26
CA SER A 123 36.21 -5.05 7.42
C SER A 123 34.69 -4.92 7.28
N GLN A 124 34.01 -6.06 7.06
CA GLN A 124 32.55 -6.06 7.00
C GLN A 124 31.93 -5.69 8.35
N GLN A 125 30.98 -4.77 8.33
CA GLN A 125 30.23 -4.32 9.49
C GLN A 125 28.75 -4.67 9.32
N THR A 126 28.15 -5.30 10.34
CA THR A 126 26.70 -5.50 10.42
C THR A 126 26.12 -4.47 11.35
N ILE A 127 25.23 -3.63 10.84
CA ILE A 127 24.58 -2.55 11.58
C ILE A 127 23.14 -2.98 11.86
N SER A 128 22.78 -3.09 13.14
CA SER A 128 21.45 -3.57 13.60
C SER A 128 20.89 -2.75 14.76
N THR A 129 21.55 -1.65 15.14
CA THR A 129 21.13 -0.75 16.23
C THR A 129 21.14 0.68 15.75
N ALA A 130 20.47 1.59 16.48
CA ALA A 130 20.34 3.01 16.15
C ALA A 130 19.76 3.27 14.73
N ILE A 131 18.98 2.33 14.20
CA ILE A 131 18.30 2.47 12.91
C ILE A 131 16.97 3.19 13.13
N THR A 132 16.77 4.27 12.39
CA THR A 132 15.50 4.98 12.29
C THR A 132 14.74 4.45 11.08
N ASN A 133 13.52 3.98 11.29
CA ASN A 133 12.67 3.50 10.20
C ASN A 133 12.17 4.65 9.33
N PRO A 134 11.91 4.40 8.04
CA PRO A 134 11.16 5.33 7.20
C PRO A 134 9.81 5.73 7.83
N ASP A 135 9.37 6.97 7.57
CA ASP A 135 8.06 7.49 7.99
C ASP A 135 6.88 6.79 7.29
N VAL A 136 7.11 6.36 6.04
CA VAL A 136 6.25 5.54 5.21
C VAL A 136 7.14 4.59 4.39
N PRO A 137 6.62 3.51 3.77
CA PRO A 137 7.44 2.64 2.95
C PRO A 137 8.20 3.39 1.85
N ARG A 138 9.53 3.28 1.81
CA ARG A 138 10.39 4.03 0.87
C ARG A 138 11.59 3.24 0.40
N CYS A 139 12.07 3.55 -0.80
CA CYS A 139 13.42 3.14 -1.18
C CYS A 139 14.45 3.83 -0.27
N LEU A 140 15.60 3.20 -0.10
CA LEU A 140 16.72 3.72 0.68
C LEU A 140 17.83 4.19 -0.27
N VAL A 141 18.56 5.22 0.12
CA VAL A 141 19.70 5.77 -0.62
C VAL A 141 20.92 5.67 0.27
N PHE A 142 21.94 4.96 -0.19
CA PHE A 142 23.24 4.85 0.47
C PHE A 142 24.22 5.75 -0.24
N THR A 143 24.75 6.74 0.47
CA THR A 143 25.65 7.75 -0.09
C THR A 143 27.05 7.61 0.50
N PRO A 144 28.08 7.31 -0.32
CA PRO A 144 29.45 7.37 0.12
C PRO A 144 29.93 8.82 0.24
N SER A 145 30.74 9.08 1.25
CA SER A 145 31.35 10.38 1.56
C SER A 145 32.77 10.18 2.13
N GLY A 146 33.48 11.27 2.40
CA GLY A 146 34.89 11.23 2.81
C GLY A 146 35.83 11.24 1.60
N THR A 147 36.88 10.41 1.61
CA THR A 147 37.86 10.37 0.51
C THR A 147 37.30 9.59 -0.68
N THR A 148 36.63 10.29 -1.59
CA THR A 148 35.92 9.71 -2.74
C THR A 148 36.75 8.76 -3.60
N ALA A 149 38.03 9.07 -3.82
CA ALA A 149 38.93 8.23 -4.61
C ALA A 149 39.13 6.81 -4.02
N ASN A 150 38.83 6.63 -2.73
CA ASN A 150 38.98 5.36 -2.03
C ASN A 150 37.74 4.48 -2.09
N VAL A 151 36.59 4.98 -2.58
CA VAL A 151 35.35 4.20 -2.67
C VAL A 151 35.58 2.95 -3.52
N THR A 152 35.27 1.78 -2.99
CA THR A 152 35.37 0.50 -3.71
C THR A 152 34.02 0.06 -4.29
N ALA A 153 34.05 -0.78 -5.32
CA ALA A 153 32.85 -1.32 -5.97
C ALA A 153 32.21 -2.46 -5.17
N VAL A 154 31.69 -2.14 -3.98
CA VAL A 154 30.99 -3.07 -3.09
C VAL A 154 29.49 -2.79 -3.04
N GLN A 155 28.72 -3.77 -2.61
CA GLN A 155 27.26 -3.71 -2.52
C GLN A 155 26.82 -3.71 -1.07
N MET A 156 25.87 -2.84 -0.73
CA MET A 156 25.19 -2.87 0.57
C MET A 156 24.12 -3.96 0.54
N ILE A 157 23.91 -4.64 1.67
CA ILE A 157 22.80 -5.59 1.83
C ILE A 157 21.90 -5.07 2.94
N VAL A 158 20.61 -4.93 2.69
CA VAL A 158 19.64 -4.43 3.67
C VAL A 158 18.63 -5.51 3.97
N THR A 159 18.31 -5.69 5.24
CA THR A 159 17.20 -6.52 5.71
C THR A 159 16.20 -5.64 6.45
N GLY A 160 14.93 -5.87 6.19
CA GLY A 160 13.83 -5.13 6.78
C GLY A 160 12.50 -5.79 6.47
N THR A 161 11.44 -4.98 6.41
CA THR A 161 10.10 -5.43 6.03
C THR A 161 9.48 -4.58 4.94
N ASP A 162 8.60 -5.20 4.15
CA ASP A 162 7.75 -4.51 3.17
C ASP A 162 6.52 -3.85 3.83
N ALA A 163 5.64 -3.27 3.02
CA ALA A 163 4.42 -2.60 3.50
C ALA A 163 3.44 -3.54 4.26
N ASN A 164 3.53 -4.86 4.04
CA ASN A 164 2.71 -5.89 4.68
C ASN A 164 3.46 -6.62 5.82
N ASP A 165 4.59 -6.07 6.28
CA ASP A 165 5.42 -6.66 7.33
C ASP A 165 6.10 -7.99 6.95
N ASN A 166 6.14 -8.34 5.65
CA ASN A 166 6.92 -9.50 5.22
C ASN A 166 8.41 -9.16 5.27
N VAL A 167 9.23 -10.12 5.70
CA VAL A 167 10.69 -9.97 5.70
C VAL A 167 11.19 -9.82 4.26
N LEU A 168 12.06 -8.83 4.08
CA LEU A 168 12.66 -8.46 2.81
C LEU A 168 14.17 -8.29 2.99
N THR A 169 14.94 -8.94 2.12
CA THR A 169 16.40 -8.70 2.01
C THR A 169 16.72 -8.27 0.58
N GLU A 170 17.53 -7.21 0.45
CA GLU A 170 17.98 -6.68 -0.84
C GLU A 170 19.49 -6.43 -0.83
N THR A 171 20.16 -6.88 -1.89
CA THR A 171 21.50 -6.42 -2.26
C THR A 171 21.37 -5.26 -3.23
N LEU A 172 21.85 -4.08 -2.83
CA LEU A 172 21.80 -2.86 -3.66
C LEU A 172 22.83 -2.94 -4.80
N PRO A 173 22.68 -2.13 -5.87
CA PRO A 173 23.73 -1.95 -6.87
C PRO A 173 25.08 -1.61 -6.23
N ALA A 174 26.17 -2.04 -6.86
CA ALA A 174 27.50 -1.71 -6.36
C ALA A 174 27.76 -0.21 -6.48
N PHE A 175 28.51 0.34 -5.53
CA PHE A 175 29.06 1.69 -5.68
C PHE A 175 29.96 1.76 -6.92
N THR A 176 30.05 2.95 -7.51
CA THR A 176 31.03 3.20 -8.57
C THR A 176 32.38 3.47 -7.92
N ALA A 177 33.40 2.66 -8.24
CA ALA A 177 34.73 2.83 -7.67
C ALA A 177 35.30 4.24 -7.93
N GLY A 178 35.90 4.84 -6.90
CA GLY A 178 36.49 6.18 -6.97
C GLY A 178 35.47 7.32 -7.11
N ALA A 179 34.18 7.09 -6.86
CA ALA A 179 33.13 8.09 -7.00
C ALA A 179 32.18 8.13 -5.79
N ALA A 180 31.67 9.32 -5.47
CA ALA A 180 30.72 9.55 -4.38
C ALA A 180 29.26 9.30 -4.81
N THR A 181 29.06 8.50 -5.86
CA THR A 181 27.74 8.26 -6.45
C THR A 181 26.92 7.39 -5.52
N ALA A 182 25.79 7.93 -5.07
CA ALA A 182 24.85 7.19 -4.22
C ALA A 182 24.19 6.03 -5.00
N VAL A 183 23.88 4.95 -4.28
CA VAL A 183 23.09 3.82 -4.80
C VAL A 183 21.74 3.79 -4.10
N THR A 184 20.68 3.48 -4.85
CA THR A 184 19.31 3.46 -4.33
C THR A 184 18.77 2.03 -4.39
N SER A 185 18.04 1.62 -3.36
CA SER A 185 17.33 0.34 -3.36
C SER A 185 16.21 0.32 -4.39
N VAL A 186 15.90 -0.85 -4.91
CA VAL A 186 14.77 -1.10 -5.81
C VAL A 186 13.50 -1.39 -5.00
N ASN A 187 13.64 -2.00 -3.82
CA ASN A 187 12.50 -2.22 -2.93
C ASN A 187 12.28 -1.02 -2.00
N ALA A 188 11.01 -0.77 -1.69
CA ALA A 188 10.57 0.08 -0.61
C ALA A 188 10.52 -0.71 0.71
N PHE A 189 11.14 -0.17 1.74
CA PHE A 189 11.18 -0.71 3.09
C PHE A 189 10.23 0.09 3.98
N LYS A 190 9.36 -0.60 4.71
CA LYS A 190 8.54 -0.04 5.79
C LYS A 190 9.35 0.09 7.07
N ALA A 191 10.12 -0.96 7.39
CA ALA A 191 11.07 -0.96 8.48
C ALA A 191 12.41 -1.53 8.02
N VAL A 192 13.50 -1.07 8.62
CA VAL A 192 14.86 -1.58 8.38
C VAL A 192 15.34 -2.19 9.70
N THR A 193 15.67 -3.48 9.67
CA THR A 193 16.12 -4.20 10.86
C THR A 193 17.64 -4.28 10.93
N SER A 194 18.31 -4.39 9.79
CA SER A 194 19.77 -4.34 9.70
C SER A 194 20.25 -4.02 8.30
N TYR A 195 21.51 -3.60 8.19
CA TYR A 195 22.23 -3.63 6.92
C TYR A 195 23.68 -4.06 7.10
N ILE A 196 24.26 -4.61 6.04
CA ILE A 196 25.66 -5.01 5.96
C ILE A 196 26.39 -3.99 5.10
N GLN A 197 27.46 -3.43 5.66
CA GLN A 197 28.44 -2.61 4.99
C GLN A 197 29.73 -3.44 4.81
N PRO A 198 30.03 -3.94 3.61
CA PRO A 198 31.36 -4.49 3.32
C PRO A 198 32.44 -3.42 3.47
N ALA A 199 33.70 -3.85 3.54
CA ALA A 199 34.83 -2.93 3.51
C ALA A 199 34.76 -2.07 2.23
N CYS A 200 34.56 -0.76 2.39
CA CYS A 200 34.21 0.14 1.30
C CYS A 200 35.30 1.18 0.96
N GLY A 201 36.44 1.09 1.64
CA GLY A 201 37.64 1.89 1.37
C GLY A 201 38.04 2.78 2.53
N ALA A 202 39.35 2.95 2.74
CA ALA A 202 39.87 3.75 3.85
C ALA A 202 39.33 5.19 3.81
N SER A 203 38.90 5.71 4.97
CA SER A 203 38.31 7.06 5.09
C SER A 203 37.04 7.28 4.28
N VAL A 204 36.32 6.21 3.90
CA VAL A 204 34.98 6.29 3.32
C VAL A 204 33.96 6.19 4.45
N THR A 205 32.90 6.99 4.37
CA THR A 205 31.74 6.92 5.27
C THR A 205 30.47 6.74 4.46
N ILE A 206 29.66 5.73 4.79
CA ILE A 206 28.38 5.48 4.12
C ILE A 206 27.25 6.01 4.99
N THR A 207 26.40 6.86 4.42
CA THR A 207 25.21 7.39 5.10
C THR A 207 23.94 6.89 4.40
N PRO A 208 23.10 6.08 5.08
CA PRO A 208 21.79 5.71 4.56
C PRO A 208 20.72 6.76 4.88
N THR A 209 19.95 7.13 3.86
CA THR A 209 18.82 8.08 3.94
C THR A 209 17.61 7.52 3.18
N CYS A 210 16.44 8.12 3.34
CA CYS A 210 15.26 7.74 2.56
C CYS A 210 15.26 8.40 1.17
N SER A 211 14.74 7.68 0.18
CA SER A 211 14.44 8.20 -1.15
C SER A 211 13.14 9.04 -1.15
N PRO A 212 12.97 9.98 -2.10
CA PRO A 212 11.64 10.52 -2.41
C PRO A 212 10.70 9.48 -3.04
N LYS A 213 11.19 8.32 -3.49
CA LYS A 213 10.37 7.22 -4.00
C LYS A 213 9.60 6.54 -2.87
N LEU A 214 8.28 6.57 -2.96
CA LEU A 214 7.34 5.96 -2.02
C LEU A 214 6.89 4.59 -2.54
N GLY A 215 6.77 3.61 -1.64
CA GLY A 215 6.15 2.33 -1.94
C GLY A 215 4.63 2.44 -1.98
N LEU A 216 4.00 1.88 -3.02
CA LEU A 216 2.55 1.93 -3.18
C LEU A 216 1.79 0.91 -2.33
N GLY A 217 2.47 -0.11 -1.80
CA GLY A 217 1.83 -1.15 -0.98
C GLY A 217 0.88 -2.07 -1.76
N ILE A 218 0.88 -1.99 -3.09
CA ILE A 218 0.14 -2.89 -3.99
C ILE A 218 1.04 -3.25 -5.19
N PRO A 219 0.87 -4.43 -5.81
CA PRO A 219 1.53 -4.75 -7.07
C PRO A 219 0.87 -4.03 -8.26
N MET A 220 1.66 -3.72 -9.30
CA MET A 220 1.24 -3.08 -10.55
C MET A 220 1.88 -3.75 -11.77
N THR A 221 1.13 -4.02 -12.84
CA THR A 221 1.69 -4.61 -14.08
C THR A 221 2.06 -3.55 -15.12
N ASN A 222 1.56 -2.33 -14.96
CA ASN A 222 1.81 -1.20 -15.83
C ASN A 222 1.99 0.07 -15.00
N ASP A 223 2.48 1.16 -15.62
CA ASP A 223 2.47 2.50 -15.01
C ASP A 223 1.03 3.03 -14.95
N GLY A 224 0.23 2.41 -14.07
CA GLY A 224 -1.17 2.72 -13.84
C GLY A 224 -1.38 3.97 -12.99
N ILE A 225 -0.34 4.80 -12.79
CA ILE A 225 -0.47 6.04 -12.02
C ILE A 225 -1.16 7.09 -12.88
N LEU A 226 -2.37 7.46 -12.47
CA LEU A 226 -3.20 8.39 -13.21
C LEU A 226 -3.03 9.82 -12.71
N THR A 227 -2.99 10.00 -11.39
CA THR A 227 -2.86 11.32 -10.77
C THR A 227 -2.32 11.20 -9.34
N GLY A 228 -1.47 12.14 -8.95
CA GLY A 228 -1.02 12.32 -7.57
C GLY A 228 -1.53 13.64 -7.00
N PHE A 229 -1.80 13.66 -5.71
CA PHE A 229 -2.17 14.85 -4.95
C PHE A 229 -1.23 15.01 -3.77
N LEU A 230 -0.72 16.22 -3.57
CA LEU A 230 0.05 16.63 -2.40
C LEU A 230 -0.75 17.72 -1.66
N ASN A 231 -1.09 17.49 -0.41
CA ASN A 231 -1.93 18.39 0.38
C ASN A 231 -3.27 18.74 -0.32
N GLY A 232 -3.86 17.77 -1.02
CA GLY A 232 -5.09 17.95 -1.80
C GLY A 232 -4.91 18.67 -3.14
N VAL A 233 -3.70 19.17 -3.46
CA VAL A 233 -3.39 19.82 -4.74
C VAL A 233 -2.92 18.75 -5.73
N ARG A 234 -3.55 18.70 -6.90
CA ARG A 234 -3.14 17.81 -7.99
C ARG A 234 -1.77 18.22 -8.53
N GLU A 235 -0.88 17.26 -8.74
CA GLU A 235 0.40 17.47 -9.40
C GLU A 235 0.21 18.01 -10.83
N SER A 236 0.92 19.08 -11.20
CA SER A 236 0.91 19.62 -12.57
C SER A 236 1.58 18.68 -13.56
N THR A 237 2.64 18.01 -13.11
CA THR A 237 3.39 16.99 -13.86
C THR A 237 3.03 15.62 -13.30
N ARG A 238 2.70 14.66 -14.18
CA ARG A 238 2.33 13.31 -13.74
C ARG A 238 3.44 12.72 -12.85
N PRO A 239 3.11 12.14 -11.68
CA PRO A 239 4.09 11.41 -10.90
C PRO A 239 4.74 10.29 -11.72
N THR A 240 6.00 9.97 -11.42
CA THR A 240 6.71 8.87 -12.05
C THR A 240 6.37 7.58 -11.31
N GLY A 241 5.73 6.62 -12.00
CA GLY A 241 5.48 5.28 -11.47
C GLY A 241 6.58 4.28 -11.84
N THR A 242 6.85 3.34 -10.96
CA THR A 242 7.60 2.12 -11.26
C THR A 242 6.67 0.94 -11.03
N ALA A 243 6.30 0.25 -12.10
CA ALA A 243 5.39 -0.89 -12.04
C ALA A 243 6.15 -2.18 -11.72
N SER A 244 5.62 -2.99 -10.81
CA SER A 244 6.11 -4.35 -10.57
C SER A 244 5.03 -5.27 -10.02
N THR A 245 5.03 -6.53 -10.43
CA THR A 245 4.21 -7.57 -9.80
C THR A 245 4.65 -7.89 -8.36
N ILE A 246 5.85 -7.43 -7.96
CA ILE A 246 6.33 -7.49 -6.58
C ILE A 246 5.96 -6.19 -5.88
N MET A 247 5.18 -6.29 -4.80
CA MET A 247 4.64 -5.14 -4.08
C MET A 247 5.70 -4.15 -3.61
N SER A 248 6.80 -4.64 -3.02
CA SER A 248 7.90 -3.79 -2.55
C SER A 248 8.58 -3.00 -3.67
N LYS A 249 8.43 -3.39 -4.93
CA LYS A 249 9.02 -2.72 -6.11
C LYS A 249 8.03 -1.85 -6.87
N SER A 250 6.77 -1.78 -6.43
CA SER A 250 5.78 -0.86 -6.98
C SER A 250 5.90 0.49 -6.29
N LEU A 251 6.38 1.48 -7.03
CA LEU A 251 6.80 2.76 -6.49
C LEU A 251 6.12 3.93 -7.19
N VAL A 252 6.10 5.06 -6.50
CA VAL A 252 5.73 6.37 -7.05
C VAL A 252 6.71 7.44 -6.58
N GLN A 253 7.01 8.39 -7.44
CA GLN A 253 7.70 9.62 -7.09
C GLN A 253 6.89 10.83 -7.59
N LEU A 254 6.54 11.73 -6.69
CA LEU A 254 5.91 13.00 -7.07
C LEU A 254 6.93 13.92 -7.77
N SER A 255 6.43 14.83 -8.60
CA SER A 255 7.25 15.89 -9.19
C SER A 255 7.52 17.01 -8.18
N SER A 256 6.54 17.30 -7.31
CA SER A 256 6.72 18.21 -6.19
C SER A 256 7.53 17.57 -5.06
N ALA A 257 8.26 18.39 -4.30
CA ALA A 257 8.96 17.96 -3.11
C ALA A 257 7.96 17.59 -2.00
N LEU A 258 8.20 16.45 -1.36
CA LEU A 258 7.46 15.99 -0.18
C LEU A 258 7.79 16.90 1.02
N ASN A 259 6.82 17.16 1.88
CA ASN A 259 6.94 18.15 2.96
C ASN A 259 6.18 17.78 4.24
N GLY A 260 5.85 16.50 4.44
CA GLY A 260 5.12 16.04 5.63
C GLY A 260 3.62 16.31 5.55
N THR A 261 3.08 16.50 4.36
CA THR A 261 1.64 16.63 4.11
C THR A 261 1.08 15.41 3.40
N ALA A 262 -0.24 15.26 3.46
CA ALA A 262 -0.93 14.09 2.93
C ALA A 262 -0.67 13.88 1.44
N VAL A 263 -0.34 12.64 1.06
CA VAL A 263 -0.18 12.21 -0.32
C VAL A 263 -1.26 11.19 -0.69
N LEU A 264 -1.95 11.46 -1.79
CA LEU A 264 -2.95 10.54 -2.36
C LEU A 264 -2.58 10.21 -3.81
N ILE A 265 -2.63 8.93 -4.19
CA ILE A 265 -2.33 8.47 -5.55
C ILE A 265 -3.53 7.71 -6.11
N GLN A 266 -4.03 8.17 -7.25
CA GLN A 266 -5.03 7.44 -8.02
C GLN A 266 -4.33 6.49 -8.98
N VAL A 267 -4.66 5.20 -8.88
CA VAL A 267 -4.03 4.14 -9.69
C VAL A 267 -5.06 3.28 -10.41
N THR A 268 -4.65 2.65 -11.50
CA THR A 268 -5.33 1.50 -12.11
C THR A 268 -4.65 0.22 -11.62
N PRO A 269 -5.24 -0.52 -10.67
CA PRO A 269 -4.68 -1.79 -10.21
C PRO A 269 -4.88 -2.86 -11.28
N ASN A 270 -4.17 -3.97 -11.13
CA ASN A 270 -4.35 -5.15 -11.99
C ASN A 270 -5.61 -5.95 -11.65
#